data_AF-A0A7W4E6Q1-F1
#
_entry.id   AF-A0A7W4E6Q1-F1
#
_cell.length_a   1.000
_cell.length_b   1.000
_cell.length_c   1.000
_cell.angle_alpha   90.00
_cell.angle_beta   90.00
_cell.angle_gamma   90.00
#
_symmetry.space_group_name_H-M   'P 1'
#
loop_
_entity.id
_entity.type
_entity.pdbx_description
1 polymer ?
#
loop_
_entity_poly.entity_id
_entity_poly.type
_entity_poly.pdbx_seq_one_letter_code
_entity_poly.pdbx_strand_id
1 'polypeptide(L)'
;MRTGEIIQQSEILQASRSTLIVPFFKPVAVVLYSIFLLTFTVFQNSAFAAPSSISLTLSAPSTQLDFSATEMHNSEFKKTAAINATVTTDNPQGYVLYISSVDENTSLDNGTFNHIPSISTGLSETAFTAASWGYSLDNTNFKLIPKLSTMEKIAESQLPANAATVASVNFGVKVTPDLYEGTYQKEIVFTAITNSIKTVSHIDVGQQTAYRLQWISRSNHPVKAIKRGYQAPPAGFDAGLFEAKFPLSPPGEPIETIAWYDRTTQNIYIYSDADEIYANENAKLCSKK
;
A
#
# COMPACT_ATOMS: atom_id res chain seq x y z
N MET A 1 -10.28 -1.92 2.00
CA MET A 1 -9.49 -2.69 1.02
C MET A 1 -8.15 -2.01 0.84
N ARG A 2 -7.04 -2.74 0.98
CA ARG A 2 -5.71 -2.25 0.59
C ARG A 2 -5.52 -2.52 -0.90
N THR A 3 -5.15 -1.50 -1.65
CA THR A 3 -4.67 -1.62 -3.03
C THR A 3 -3.20 -1.24 -3.01
N GLY A 4 -2.33 -2.13 -3.49
CA GLY A 4 -0.89 -1.90 -3.60
C GLY A 4 -0.48 -1.97 -5.06
N GLU A 5 0.39 -1.05 -5.48
CA GLU A 5 1.05 -1.07 -6.77
C GLU A 5 2.53 -1.41 -6.54
N ILE A 6 3.07 -2.36 -7.31
CA ILE A 6 4.47 -2.78 -7.25
C ILE A 6 5.14 -2.26 -8.51
N ILE A 7 6.18 -1.44 -8.36
CA ILE A 7 7.05 -1.02 -9.45
C ILE A 7 8.44 -1.58 -9.17
N GLN A 8 8.95 -2.35 -10.13
CA GLN A 8 10.26 -2.99 -10.10
C GLN A 8 11.32 -2.02 -10.65
N GLN A 9 12.43 -1.84 -9.93
CA GLN A 9 13.53 -0.99 -10.37
C GLN A 9 14.84 -1.78 -10.43
N SER A 10 15.36 -1.98 -11.65
CA SER A 10 16.64 -2.65 -11.90
C SER A 10 17.83 -1.70 -11.78
N GLU A 11 18.80 -1.99 -10.92
CA GLU A 11 20.10 -1.32 -10.89
C GLU A 11 21.11 -2.13 -11.72
N ILE A 12 21.77 -1.48 -12.69
CA ILE A 12 22.73 -2.11 -13.60
C ILE A 12 24.08 -1.41 -13.39
N LEU A 13 25.08 -2.06 -12.79
CA LEU A 13 26.45 -1.52 -12.72
C LEU A 13 27.26 -2.11 -13.86
N GLN A 14 27.78 -1.31 -14.79
CA GLN A 14 28.57 -1.83 -15.91
C GLN A 14 30.06 -1.54 -15.68
N ALA A 15 30.88 -2.57 -15.45
CA ALA A 15 32.34 -2.42 -15.54
C ALA A 15 32.76 -2.66 -17.00
N SER A 16 33.30 -1.65 -17.67
CA SER A 16 33.81 -1.78 -19.03
C SER A 16 35.15 -1.09 -19.22
N ARG A 17 36.14 -1.85 -19.72
CA ARG A 17 37.31 -1.27 -20.38
C ARG A 17 36.88 -0.76 -21.75
N SER A 18 37.05 0.53 -21.98
CA SER A 18 36.65 1.21 -23.21
C SER A 18 37.10 0.49 -24.49
N THR A 19 36.15 0.30 -25.41
CA THR A 19 36.40 0.58 -26.83
C THR A 19 35.15 1.18 -27.45
N LEU A 20 35.33 2.37 -28.02
CA LEU A 20 34.37 3.18 -28.77
C LEU A 20 33.67 2.38 -29.88
N ILE A 21 32.33 2.30 -29.88
CA ILE A 21 31.47 2.41 -31.08
C ILE A 21 30.08 2.94 -30.65
N VAL A 22 29.59 3.99 -31.33
CA VAL A 22 28.21 4.53 -31.29
C VAL A 22 27.82 4.78 -32.76
N PRO A 23 26.54 4.82 -33.17
CA PRO A 23 25.39 3.96 -32.88
C PRO A 23 24.77 3.37 -34.17
N PHE A 24 23.76 2.51 -34.08
CA PHE A 24 22.79 2.37 -35.17
C PHE A 24 21.36 2.39 -34.64
N PHE A 25 20.61 3.43 -35.04
CA PHE A 25 19.17 3.56 -34.91
C PHE A 25 18.48 2.70 -35.98
N LYS A 26 17.38 2.00 -35.64
CA LYS A 26 16.04 2.20 -36.26
C LYS A 26 14.94 1.29 -35.68
N PRO A 27 13.65 1.69 -35.84
CA PRO A 27 12.51 1.36 -34.98
C PRO A 27 11.62 0.25 -35.55
N VAL A 28 10.87 -0.47 -34.71
CA VAL A 28 9.76 -1.32 -35.15
C VAL A 28 8.61 -1.34 -34.11
N ALA A 29 7.40 -1.20 -34.64
CA ALA A 29 6.08 -1.56 -34.09
C ALA A 29 5.39 -0.63 -33.08
N VAL A 30 4.93 0.53 -33.60
CA VAL A 30 3.59 1.03 -33.32
C VAL A 30 2.59 0.11 -34.04
N VAL A 31 1.76 -0.64 -33.32
CA VAL A 31 0.40 -1.13 -33.66
C VAL A 31 0.00 -2.11 -32.56
N LEU A 32 -0.82 -1.66 -31.58
CA LEU A 32 -1.75 -2.50 -30.76
C LEU A 32 -2.50 -1.73 -29.64
N TYR A 33 -2.61 -0.40 -29.71
CA TYR A 33 -3.23 0.41 -28.64
C TYR A 33 -4.66 0.91 -28.93
N SER A 34 -5.38 0.31 -29.89
CA SER A 34 -6.64 0.89 -30.40
C SER A 34 -7.88 -0.02 -30.32
N ILE A 35 -7.86 -1.14 -29.58
CA ILE A 35 -9.03 -2.06 -29.48
C ILE A 35 -9.36 -2.43 -28.01
N PHE A 36 -9.21 -1.50 -27.06
CA PHE A 36 -9.73 -1.71 -25.70
C PHE A 36 -10.37 -0.46 -25.07
N LEU A 37 -11.07 0.34 -25.90
CA LEU A 37 -11.77 1.55 -25.43
C LEU A 37 -13.28 1.57 -25.74
N LEU A 38 -13.84 0.48 -26.25
CA LEU A 38 -15.29 0.36 -26.43
C LEU A 38 -15.79 -0.92 -25.74
N THR A 39 -16.26 -0.79 -24.50
CA THR A 39 -17.37 -1.55 -23.89
C THR A 39 -17.36 -1.35 -22.36
N PHE A 40 -17.88 -0.23 -21.85
CA PHE A 40 -18.43 -0.19 -20.50
C PHE A 40 -19.41 0.98 -20.37
N THR A 41 -20.63 0.78 -20.84
CA THR A 41 -21.78 1.60 -20.47
C THR A 41 -22.96 0.68 -20.16
N VAL A 42 -22.96 0.04 -18.99
CA VAL A 42 -24.15 -0.14 -18.14
C VAL A 42 -23.68 -0.66 -16.77
N PHE A 43 -23.90 0.10 -15.70
CA PHE A 43 -24.71 -0.30 -14.53
C PHE A 43 -24.88 0.91 -13.60
N GLN A 44 -26.03 0.93 -12.95
CA GLN A 44 -26.62 2.10 -12.32
C GLN A 44 -26.14 2.28 -10.88
N ASN A 45 -26.16 3.54 -10.42
CA ASN A 45 -26.33 4.01 -9.04
C ASN A 45 -26.14 2.98 -7.92
N SER A 46 -24.94 2.97 -7.35
CA SER A 46 -24.72 2.89 -5.90
C SER A 46 -23.38 3.57 -5.65
N ALA A 47 -23.36 4.70 -4.94
CA ALA A 47 -22.11 5.35 -4.54
C ALA A 47 -21.44 4.51 -3.44
N PHE A 48 -20.86 3.38 -3.81
CA PHE A 48 -19.79 2.79 -3.03
C PHE A 48 -18.63 3.78 -3.10
N ALA A 49 -18.04 4.14 -1.95
CA ALA A 49 -16.78 4.87 -1.96
C ALA A 49 -15.79 4.04 -2.80
N ALA A 50 -15.40 4.57 -3.96
CA ALA A 50 -14.41 3.91 -4.80
C ALA A 50 -13.17 3.65 -3.93
N PRO A 51 -12.55 2.47 -4.02
CA PRO A 51 -11.31 2.21 -3.30
C PRO A 51 -10.33 3.33 -3.66
N SER A 52 -9.78 3.99 -2.64
CA SER A 52 -8.87 5.13 -2.82
C SER A 52 -7.74 4.76 -3.78
N SER A 53 -7.50 5.61 -4.77
CA SER A 53 -6.45 5.41 -5.75
C SER A 53 -5.07 5.75 -5.15
N ILE A 54 -4.05 5.02 -5.58
CA ILE A 54 -2.64 5.33 -5.30
C ILE A 54 -1.82 5.04 -6.54
N SER A 55 -0.88 5.92 -6.86
CA SER A 55 0.15 5.68 -7.86
C SER A 55 1.51 6.17 -7.37
N LEU A 56 2.55 5.51 -7.85
CA LEU A 56 3.95 5.82 -7.53
C LEU A 56 4.71 6.00 -8.85
N THR A 57 5.53 7.03 -8.95
CA THR A 57 6.45 7.21 -10.07
C THR A 57 7.86 7.49 -9.56
N LEU A 58 8.86 7.00 -10.29
CA LEU A 58 10.27 7.25 -10.00
C LEU A 58 10.86 8.14 -11.11
N SER A 59 11.72 9.09 -10.75
CA SER A 59 12.36 9.98 -11.73
C SER A 59 13.28 9.25 -12.72
N ALA A 60 13.75 8.06 -12.36
CA ALA A 60 14.54 7.19 -13.24
C ALA A 60 14.21 5.71 -12.92
N PRO A 61 14.07 4.84 -13.94
CA PRO A 61 13.81 3.41 -13.76
C PRO A 61 15.08 2.59 -13.46
N SER A 62 16.26 3.18 -13.64
CA SER A 62 17.55 2.56 -13.33
C SER A 62 18.62 3.61 -13.05
N THR A 63 19.66 3.20 -12.33
CA THR A 63 20.87 3.99 -12.09
C THR A 63 22.10 3.13 -12.38
N GLN A 64 23.18 3.78 -12.82
CA GLN A 64 24.43 3.13 -13.20
C GLN A 64 25.61 3.90 -12.59
N LEU A 65 26.58 3.15 -12.08
CA LEU A 65 27.88 3.65 -11.65
C LEU A 65 28.97 2.90 -12.39
N ASP A 66 29.76 3.65 -13.17
CA ASP A 66 30.90 3.11 -13.89
C ASP A 66 32.19 3.41 -13.11
N PHE A 67 33.03 2.40 -12.91
CA PHE A 67 34.34 2.55 -12.28
C PHE A 67 35.44 2.27 -13.31
N SER A 68 36.37 3.20 -13.44
CA SER A 68 37.60 3.00 -14.20
C SER A 68 38.58 2.07 -13.46
N ALA A 69 39.57 1.56 -14.17
CA ALA A 69 40.61 0.71 -13.57
C ALA A 69 41.36 1.42 -12.44
N THR A 70 41.59 2.74 -12.54
CA THR A 70 42.23 3.54 -11.49
C THR A 70 41.33 3.69 -10.26
N GLU A 71 40.05 4.00 -10.47
CA GLU A 71 39.07 4.11 -9.37
C GLU A 71 38.89 2.77 -8.64
N MET A 72 38.90 1.66 -9.39
CA MET A 72 38.87 0.30 -8.83
C MET A 72 40.11 0.01 -7.98
N HIS A 73 41.30 0.32 -8.51
CA HIS A 73 42.56 0.09 -7.80
C HIS A 73 42.66 0.90 -6.50
N ASN A 74 42.11 2.12 -6.49
CA ASN A 74 42.11 3.00 -5.32
C ASN A 74 40.96 2.73 -4.34
N SER A 75 40.09 1.75 -4.61
CA SER A 75 38.88 1.49 -3.79
C SER A 75 38.01 2.73 -3.61
N GLU A 76 37.77 3.45 -4.71
CA GLU A 76 36.98 4.68 -4.71
C GLU A 76 35.52 4.43 -4.33
N PHE A 77 34.91 5.44 -3.71
CA PHE A 77 33.49 5.47 -3.43
C PHE A 77 32.77 6.31 -4.49
N LYS A 78 31.65 5.81 -5.00
CA LYS A 78 30.76 6.58 -5.90
C LYS A 78 29.32 6.42 -5.46
N LYS A 79 28.49 7.41 -5.81
CA LYS A 79 27.06 7.39 -5.54
C LYS A 79 26.25 7.84 -6.75
N THR A 80 25.04 7.32 -6.85
CA THR A 80 24.12 7.60 -7.96
C THR A 80 23.53 9.00 -7.84
N ALA A 81 22.99 9.50 -8.96
CA ALA A 81 22.04 10.61 -8.92
C ALA A 81 20.79 10.21 -8.12
N ALA A 82 20.15 11.19 -7.49
CA ALA A 82 19.02 10.90 -6.61
C ALA A 82 17.79 10.47 -7.42
N ILE A 83 17.17 9.37 -6.99
CA ILE A 83 15.93 8.83 -7.53
C ILE A 83 14.79 9.40 -6.70
N ASN A 84 13.99 10.25 -7.34
CA ASN A 84 12.88 10.89 -6.69
C ASN A 84 11.64 10.01 -6.80
N ALA A 85 11.05 9.65 -5.68
CA ALA A 85 9.79 8.94 -5.59
C ALA A 85 8.64 9.95 -5.44
N THR A 86 7.70 9.90 -6.36
CA THR A 86 6.53 10.77 -6.42
C THR A 86 5.27 9.95 -6.22
N VAL A 87 4.45 10.31 -5.23
CA VAL A 87 3.21 9.61 -4.89
C VAL A 87 2.01 10.49 -5.20
N THR A 88 0.99 9.90 -5.80
CA THR A 88 -0.34 10.49 -5.95
C THR A 88 -1.37 9.59 -5.30
N THR A 89 -2.22 10.14 -4.42
CA THR A 89 -3.32 9.40 -3.82
C THR A 89 -4.46 10.34 -3.43
N ASP A 90 -5.69 9.89 -3.64
CA ASP A 90 -6.90 10.55 -3.14
C ASP A 90 -7.30 10.07 -1.73
N ASN A 91 -6.53 9.17 -1.11
CA ASN A 91 -6.88 8.63 0.19
C ASN A 91 -6.83 9.74 1.25
N PRO A 92 -7.95 10.02 1.95
CA PRO A 92 -8.01 11.08 2.95
C PRO A 92 -7.13 10.84 4.19
N GLN A 93 -6.72 9.59 4.43
CA GLN A 93 -5.80 9.23 5.51
C GLN A 93 -4.34 9.20 5.02
N GLY A 94 -4.07 9.48 3.75
CA GLY A 94 -2.73 9.47 3.16
C GLY A 94 -2.17 8.07 2.93
N TYR A 95 -0.85 7.91 3.11
CA TYR A 95 -0.11 6.73 2.68
C TYR A 95 1.23 6.58 3.42
N VAL A 96 1.86 5.41 3.23
CA VAL A 96 3.24 5.12 3.64
C VAL A 96 4.02 4.60 2.44
N LEU A 97 5.25 5.08 2.28
CA LEU A 97 6.20 4.63 1.26
C LEU A 97 7.32 3.81 1.91
N TYR A 98 7.58 2.64 1.32
CA TYR A 98 8.61 1.70 1.73
C TYR A 98 9.66 1.51 0.65
N ILE A 99 10.86 1.10 1.07
CA ILE A 99 11.93 0.61 0.21
C ILE A 99 12.38 -0.78 0.69
N SER A 100 12.71 -1.64 -0.25
CA SER A 100 13.31 -2.95 0.03
C SER A 100 14.04 -3.47 -1.19
N SER A 101 14.83 -4.51 -1.02
CA SER A 101 15.24 -5.33 -2.14
C SER A 101 14.10 -6.20 -2.65
N VAL A 102 14.19 -6.65 -3.91
CA VAL A 102 13.21 -7.58 -4.52
C VAL A 102 13.12 -8.93 -3.82
N ASP A 103 14.16 -9.31 -3.08
CA ASP A 103 14.27 -10.59 -2.38
C ASP A 103 14.99 -10.43 -1.01
N GLU A 104 15.34 -11.54 -0.36
CA GLU A 104 16.01 -11.54 0.95
C GLU A 104 17.52 -11.29 0.89
N ASN A 105 18.14 -11.47 -0.28
CA ASN A 105 19.53 -11.13 -0.52
C ASN A 105 19.60 -9.62 -0.79
N THR A 106 20.57 -8.94 -0.20
CA THR A 106 20.74 -7.48 -0.32
C THR A 106 22.10 -7.12 -0.92
N SER A 107 22.78 -8.07 -1.53
CA SER A 107 24.07 -7.86 -2.18
C SER A 107 23.89 -7.42 -3.63
N LEU A 108 24.84 -6.64 -4.16
CA LEU A 108 24.97 -6.48 -5.61
C LEU A 108 25.72 -7.70 -6.15
N ASP A 109 25.15 -8.35 -7.16
CA ASP A 109 25.62 -9.63 -7.65
C ASP A 109 26.04 -9.56 -9.12
N ASN A 110 27.17 -10.18 -9.47
CA ASN A 110 27.63 -10.37 -10.85
C ASN A 110 27.39 -11.82 -11.31
N GLY A 111 26.25 -12.38 -10.92
CA GLY A 111 25.84 -13.74 -11.27
C GLY A 111 26.49 -14.86 -10.46
N THR A 112 27.82 -15.04 -10.49
CA THR A 112 28.42 -16.35 -10.18
C THR A 112 29.48 -16.40 -9.06
N PHE A 113 30.26 -15.33 -8.80
CA PHE A 113 31.45 -15.46 -7.93
C PHE A 113 31.61 -14.37 -6.87
N ASN A 114 31.40 -13.10 -7.24
CA ASN A 114 31.62 -11.98 -6.33
C ASN A 114 30.32 -11.25 -6.04
N HIS A 115 30.23 -10.79 -4.79
CA HIS A 115 29.08 -10.09 -4.24
C HIS A 115 29.60 -8.86 -3.50
N ILE A 116 28.92 -7.72 -3.66
CA ILE A 116 29.15 -6.55 -2.82
C ILE A 116 28.01 -6.55 -1.79
N PRO A 117 28.27 -6.97 -0.54
CA PRO A 117 27.23 -7.00 0.48
C PRO A 117 26.79 -5.59 0.86
N SER A 118 25.53 -5.47 1.26
CA SER A 118 25.08 -4.24 1.88
C SER A 118 25.81 -3.99 3.21
N ILE A 119 26.03 -2.73 3.56
CA ILE A 119 26.56 -2.34 4.87
C ILE A 119 25.72 -2.93 6.00
N SER A 120 26.32 -3.26 7.14
CA SER A 120 25.61 -3.85 8.29
C SER A 120 25.08 -2.80 9.28
N THR A 121 25.58 -1.57 9.18
CA THR A 121 25.24 -0.42 10.04
C THR A 121 25.27 0.85 9.21
N GLY A 122 24.63 1.92 9.70
CA GLY A 122 24.69 3.21 9.02
C GLY A 122 26.11 3.77 8.97
N LEU A 123 26.52 4.30 7.82
CA LEU A 123 27.86 4.84 7.56
C LEU A 123 27.79 6.14 6.75
N SER A 124 28.75 7.05 6.96
CA SER A 124 29.00 8.17 6.05
C SER A 124 29.85 7.71 4.87
N GLU A 125 29.90 8.51 3.79
CA GLU A 125 30.66 8.20 2.56
C GLU A 125 32.11 7.78 2.81
N THR A 126 32.80 8.50 3.69
CA THR A 126 34.23 8.24 3.98
C THR A 126 34.46 6.99 4.84
N ALA A 127 33.41 6.51 5.51
CA ALA A 127 33.47 5.39 6.43
C ALA A 127 33.13 4.03 5.79
N PHE A 128 32.76 4.00 4.51
CA PHE A 128 32.52 2.74 3.80
C PHE A 128 33.76 1.85 3.83
N THR A 129 33.54 0.58 4.17
CA THR A 129 34.55 -0.47 4.00
C THR A 129 34.64 -0.86 2.52
N ALA A 130 35.80 -1.34 2.09
CA ALA A 130 35.95 -1.87 0.74
C ALA A 130 34.92 -2.99 0.48
N ALA A 131 34.42 -3.07 -0.76
CA ALA A 131 33.34 -3.99 -1.16
C ALA A 131 32.07 -3.86 -0.30
N SER A 132 31.50 -2.66 -0.21
CA SER A 132 30.20 -2.48 0.44
C SER A 132 29.33 -1.45 -0.28
N TRP A 133 28.01 -1.59 -0.09
CA TRP A 133 27.04 -0.65 -0.65
C TRP A 133 25.85 -0.38 0.28
N GLY A 134 25.15 0.72 0.03
CA GLY A 134 23.98 1.11 0.80
C GLY A 134 23.19 2.20 0.11
N TYR A 135 22.11 2.64 0.76
CA TYR A 135 21.26 3.70 0.24
C TYR A 135 21.19 4.89 1.20
N SER A 136 20.93 6.08 0.70
CA SER A 136 20.80 7.30 1.49
C SER A 136 19.55 8.08 1.12
N LEU A 137 18.93 8.72 2.12
CA LEU A 137 17.80 9.63 1.95
C LEU A 137 18.21 11.10 2.06
N ASP A 138 19.42 11.37 2.54
CA ASP A 138 19.97 12.72 2.80
C ASP A 138 21.26 12.99 2.01
N ASN A 139 21.64 12.06 1.13
CA ASN A 139 22.81 12.11 0.27
C ASN A 139 24.16 12.18 1.04
N THR A 140 24.19 11.86 2.34
CA THR A 140 25.40 11.93 3.18
C THR A 140 25.56 10.74 4.12
N ASN A 141 24.46 10.28 4.73
CA ASN A 141 24.39 9.12 5.61
C ASN A 141 23.72 7.96 4.88
N PHE A 142 24.42 6.85 4.79
CA PHE A 142 23.98 5.66 4.11
C PHE A 142 23.54 4.61 5.12
N LYS A 143 22.51 3.86 4.73
CA LYS A 143 21.87 2.80 5.48
C LYS A 143 21.97 1.50 4.70
N LEU A 144 21.82 0.41 5.43
CA LEU A 144 21.76 -0.93 4.86
C LEU A 144 20.53 -1.08 3.97
N ILE A 145 20.65 -1.88 2.92
CA ILE A 145 19.54 -2.19 2.01
C ILE A 145 18.56 -3.11 2.75
N PRO A 146 17.27 -2.73 2.90
CA PRO A 146 16.29 -3.56 3.59
C PRO A 146 15.95 -4.82 2.79
N LYS A 147 15.66 -5.92 3.49
CA LYS A 147 15.15 -7.16 2.89
C LYS A 147 13.68 -7.05 2.53
N LEU A 148 13.20 -7.89 1.62
CA LEU A 148 11.77 -7.97 1.29
C LEU A 148 10.90 -8.26 2.53
N SER A 149 11.32 -9.18 3.40
CA SER A 149 10.59 -9.53 4.64
C SER A 149 10.55 -8.40 5.68
N THR A 150 11.49 -7.46 5.62
CA THR A 150 11.64 -6.36 6.56
C THR A 150 11.83 -5.04 5.81
N MET A 151 10.85 -4.68 4.98
CA MET A 151 10.83 -3.41 4.25
C MET A 151 11.00 -2.23 5.20
N GLU A 152 11.67 -1.18 4.74
CA GLU A 152 11.88 0.03 5.54
C GLU A 152 10.98 1.17 5.10
N LYS A 153 10.32 1.82 6.07
CA LYS A 153 9.55 3.03 5.83
C LYS A 153 10.48 4.20 5.54
N ILE A 154 10.28 4.89 4.42
CA ILE A 154 11.10 6.03 3.99
C ILE A 154 10.33 7.35 3.90
N ALA A 155 9.00 7.32 3.77
CA ALA A 155 8.15 8.51 3.82
C ALA A 155 6.72 8.13 4.25
N GLU A 156 5.97 9.10 4.77
CA GLU A 156 4.55 8.94 5.07
C GLU A 156 3.80 10.27 4.99
N SER A 157 2.49 10.19 4.77
CA SER A 157 1.56 11.31 4.82
C SER A 157 0.27 10.90 5.50
N GLN A 158 -0.33 11.82 6.26
CA GLN A 158 -1.68 11.69 6.83
C GLN A 158 -2.75 12.43 6.01
N LEU A 159 -2.38 12.90 4.82
CA LEU A 159 -3.22 13.65 3.90
C LEU A 159 -3.10 13.08 2.48
N PRO A 160 -4.10 13.31 1.60
CA PRO A 160 -3.99 13.05 0.18
C PRO A 160 -2.74 13.70 -0.43
N ALA A 161 -2.27 13.15 -1.54
CA ALA A 161 -1.14 13.70 -2.28
C ALA A 161 -1.46 13.86 -3.76
N ASN A 162 -1.07 15.00 -4.33
CA ASN A 162 -1.18 15.26 -5.76
C ASN A 162 0.23 15.40 -6.34
N ALA A 163 0.75 14.32 -6.90
CA ALA A 163 2.10 14.25 -7.49
C ALA A 163 3.20 14.81 -6.56
N ALA A 164 3.18 14.43 -5.28
CA ALA A 164 4.15 14.91 -4.30
C ALA A 164 5.45 14.10 -4.38
N THR A 165 6.59 14.76 -4.62
CA THR A 165 7.91 14.14 -4.45
C THR A 165 8.23 14.02 -2.97
N VAL A 166 8.32 12.79 -2.48
CA VAL A 166 8.26 12.51 -1.04
C VAL A 166 9.47 11.78 -0.50
N ALA A 167 10.29 11.20 -1.38
CA ALA A 167 11.60 10.69 -1.03
C ALA A 167 12.57 10.93 -2.20
N SER A 168 13.84 11.13 -1.86
CA SER A 168 14.94 11.20 -2.81
C SER A 168 15.99 10.20 -2.35
N VAL A 169 16.30 9.21 -3.17
CA VAL A 169 17.14 8.07 -2.79
C VAL A 169 18.42 8.03 -3.62
N ASN A 170 19.56 7.96 -2.96
CA ASN A 170 20.86 7.73 -3.59
C ASN A 170 21.41 6.36 -3.19
N PHE A 171 22.10 5.68 -4.10
CA PHE A 171 22.85 4.46 -3.80
C PHE A 171 24.33 4.76 -3.81
N GLY A 172 25.06 4.29 -2.80
CA GLY A 172 26.48 4.48 -2.63
C GLY A 172 27.20 3.14 -2.62
N VAL A 173 28.30 3.04 -3.37
CA VAL A 173 29.09 1.82 -3.51
C VAL A 173 30.57 2.16 -3.32
N LYS A 174 31.27 1.36 -2.53
CA LYS A 174 32.74 1.35 -2.47
C LYS A 174 33.27 0.05 -3.01
N VAL A 175 34.10 0.15 -4.06
CA VAL A 175 34.68 -1.00 -4.73
C VAL A 175 36.01 -1.44 -4.09
N THR A 176 36.58 -2.55 -4.56
CA THR A 176 37.89 -3.07 -4.16
C THR A 176 38.61 -3.67 -5.36
N PRO A 177 39.94 -3.59 -5.46
CA PRO A 177 40.72 -4.19 -6.55
C PRO A 177 40.52 -5.71 -6.70
N ASP A 178 40.03 -6.40 -5.67
CA ASP A 178 39.80 -7.85 -5.68
C ASP A 178 38.47 -8.26 -6.37
N LEU A 179 37.65 -7.29 -6.81
CA LEU A 179 36.44 -7.59 -7.55
C LEU A 179 36.78 -8.02 -8.99
N TYR A 180 36.22 -9.16 -9.41
CA TYR A 180 36.24 -9.52 -10.83
C TYR A 180 35.52 -8.47 -11.67
N GLU A 181 36.07 -8.21 -12.86
CA GLU A 181 35.43 -7.37 -13.87
C GLU A 181 34.05 -7.94 -14.24
N GLY A 182 33.06 -7.06 -14.31
CA GLY A 182 31.73 -7.38 -14.81
C GLY A 182 30.64 -6.53 -14.19
N THR A 183 29.39 -6.94 -14.41
CA THR A 183 28.23 -6.13 -14.05
C THR A 183 27.62 -6.60 -12.76
N TYR A 184 27.65 -5.77 -11.72
CA TYR A 184 27.04 -6.06 -10.43
C TYR A 184 25.66 -5.41 -10.39
N GLN A 185 24.63 -6.15 -10.02
CA GLN A 185 23.25 -5.62 -10.12
C GLN A 185 22.40 -6.08 -8.96
N LYS A 186 21.45 -5.21 -8.60
CA LYS A 186 20.38 -5.55 -7.67
C LYS A 186 19.11 -4.81 -8.03
N GLU A 187 17.96 -5.44 -7.79
CA GLU A 187 16.67 -4.80 -7.96
C GLU A 187 16.17 -4.28 -6.60
N ILE A 188 15.73 -3.02 -6.61
CA ILE A 188 15.15 -2.33 -5.46
C ILE A 188 13.67 -2.07 -5.76
N VAL A 189 12.82 -2.30 -4.76
CA VAL A 189 11.38 -2.15 -4.85
C VAL A 189 10.96 -0.99 -3.94
N PHE A 190 10.25 -0.04 -4.54
CA PHE A 190 9.52 1.00 -3.82
C PHE A 190 8.06 0.60 -3.72
N THR A 191 7.49 0.65 -2.52
CA THR A 191 6.11 0.21 -2.29
C THR A 191 5.33 1.31 -1.58
N ALA A 192 4.31 1.85 -2.24
CA ALA A 192 3.40 2.82 -1.66
C ALA A 192 2.10 2.11 -1.23
N ILE A 193 1.68 2.32 0.01
CA ILE A 193 0.48 1.69 0.59
C ILE A 193 -0.40 2.79 1.19
N THR A 194 -1.68 2.81 0.84
CA THR A 194 -2.64 3.74 1.45
C THR A 194 -2.91 3.40 2.91
N ASN A 195 -3.14 4.44 3.72
CA ASN A 195 -3.57 4.25 5.10
C ASN A 195 -5.00 3.71 5.15
N SER A 196 -5.29 2.89 6.16
CA SER A 196 -6.63 2.31 6.33
C SER A 196 -7.64 3.39 6.71
N ILE A 197 -8.71 3.51 5.93
CA ILE A 197 -9.87 4.32 6.28
C ILE A 197 -10.81 3.42 7.08
N LYS A 198 -11.17 3.82 8.30
CA LYS A 198 -12.23 3.13 9.04
C LYS A 198 -13.56 3.35 8.33
N THR A 199 -14.29 2.28 8.07
CA THR A 199 -15.66 2.39 7.55
C THR A 199 -16.62 2.66 8.69
N VAL A 200 -17.62 3.51 8.42
CA VAL A 200 -18.65 3.87 9.39
C VAL A 200 -20.01 3.59 8.78
N SER A 201 -20.96 3.16 9.62
CA SER A 201 -22.37 3.12 9.26
C SER A 201 -23.21 3.83 10.31
N HIS A 202 -24.36 4.35 9.88
CA HIS A 202 -25.27 5.09 10.74
C HIS A 202 -26.58 4.35 10.94
N ILE A 203 -27.10 4.45 12.16
CA ILE A 203 -28.47 4.06 12.51
C ILE A 203 -29.39 5.27 12.31
N ASP A 204 -30.53 5.04 11.69
CA ASP A 204 -31.60 5.99 11.39
C ASP A 204 -32.12 6.69 12.67
N VAL A 205 -32.86 7.78 12.49
CA VAL A 205 -33.36 8.63 13.56
C VAL A 205 -34.10 7.84 14.65
N GLY A 206 -33.99 8.31 15.89
CA GLY A 206 -34.42 7.57 17.09
C GLY A 206 -35.86 7.07 17.06
N GLN A 207 -36.80 7.80 16.44
CA GLN A 207 -38.21 7.37 16.34
C GLN A 207 -38.39 6.17 15.39
N GLN A 208 -37.74 6.17 14.22
CA GLN A 208 -37.83 5.06 13.26
C GLN A 208 -37.12 3.82 13.81
N THR A 209 -35.94 4.01 14.39
CA THR A 209 -35.19 2.96 15.07
C THR A 209 -36.00 2.38 16.24
N ALA A 210 -36.61 3.22 17.08
CA ALA A 210 -37.46 2.77 18.17
C ALA A 210 -38.69 1.99 17.68
N TYR A 211 -39.35 2.43 16.60
CA TYR A 211 -40.45 1.66 16.03
C TYR A 211 -39.98 0.29 15.55
N ARG A 212 -38.88 0.21 14.80
CA ARG A 212 -38.34 -1.07 14.30
C ARG A 212 -37.97 -2.01 15.45
N LEU A 213 -37.31 -1.51 16.50
CA LEU A 213 -36.98 -2.30 17.70
C LEU A 213 -38.22 -2.70 18.51
N GLN A 214 -39.26 -1.85 18.55
CA GLN A 214 -40.55 -2.20 19.15
C GLN A 214 -41.26 -3.29 18.34
N TRP A 215 -41.22 -3.23 17.01
CA TRP A 215 -41.80 -4.26 16.14
C TRP A 215 -41.13 -5.63 16.37
N ILE A 216 -39.80 -5.66 16.49
CA ILE A 216 -39.06 -6.88 16.84
C ILE A 216 -39.48 -7.45 18.22
N SER A 217 -39.76 -6.58 19.19
CA SER A 217 -40.10 -6.99 20.57
C SER A 217 -41.60 -7.22 20.82
N ARG A 218 -42.49 -6.77 19.92
CA ARG A 218 -43.95 -6.79 20.08
C ARG A 218 -44.58 -8.19 19.96
N SER A 219 -43.88 -9.15 19.39
CA SER A 219 -44.43 -10.48 19.09
C SER A 219 -44.22 -11.52 20.20
N ASN A 220 -44.64 -11.25 21.44
CA ASN A 220 -44.48 -12.19 22.58
C ASN A 220 -43.06 -12.78 22.71
N HIS A 221 -42.06 -12.06 22.23
CA HIS A 221 -40.68 -12.50 22.16
C HIS A 221 -39.92 -11.74 23.23
N PRO A 222 -39.63 -12.36 24.40
CA PRO A 222 -38.89 -11.67 25.45
C PRO A 222 -37.52 -11.25 24.88
N VAL A 223 -37.16 -9.99 25.06
CA VAL A 223 -35.86 -9.45 24.68
C VAL A 223 -35.01 -9.31 25.94
N LYS A 224 -33.89 -10.02 25.99
CA LYS A 224 -32.93 -9.99 27.11
C LYS A 224 -31.95 -8.83 27.01
N ALA A 225 -31.45 -8.54 25.81
CA ALA A 225 -30.51 -7.45 25.57
C ALA A 225 -30.46 -7.08 24.08
N ILE A 226 -29.97 -5.87 23.82
CA ILE A 226 -29.51 -5.43 22.50
C ILE A 226 -27.98 -5.46 22.50
N LYS A 227 -27.37 -6.10 21.51
CA LYS A 227 -25.91 -6.34 21.43
C LYS A 227 -25.37 -5.99 20.05
N ARG A 228 -24.07 -5.68 19.97
CA ARG A 228 -23.34 -5.67 18.69
C ARG A 228 -23.23 -7.10 18.18
N GLY A 229 -23.67 -7.34 16.95
CA GLY A 229 -23.36 -8.52 16.16
C GLY A 229 -22.01 -8.33 15.48
N TYR A 230 -21.15 -9.35 15.59
CA TYR A 230 -19.84 -9.39 14.92
C TYR A 230 -19.84 -10.28 13.66
N GLN A 231 -20.96 -10.95 13.40
CA GLN A 231 -21.16 -11.82 12.25
C GLN A 231 -22.56 -11.56 11.71
N ALA A 232 -22.70 -11.55 10.38
CA ALA A 232 -23.99 -11.47 9.71
C ALA A 232 -24.92 -12.60 10.22
N PRO A 233 -26.25 -12.39 10.17
CA PRO A 233 -27.18 -13.45 10.55
C PRO A 233 -27.01 -14.62 9.58
N PRO A 234 -27.21 -15.88 10.03
CA PRO A 234 -27.11 -17.04 9.16
C PRO A 234 -27.95 -16.90 7.88
N ALA A 235 -27.48 -17.46 6.77
CA ALA A 235 -28.22 -17.43 5.52
C ALA A 235 -29.62 -18.07 5.69
N GLY A 236 -30.67 -17.38 5.22
CA GLY A 236 -32.06 -17.83 5.37
C GLY A 236 -32.67 -17.62 6.75
N PHE A 237 -32.00 -16.91 7.66
CA PHE A 237 -32.50 -16.59 8.99
C PHE A 237 -33.87 -15.89 8.98
N ASP A 238 -34.13 -15.09 7.95
CA ASP A 238 -35.36 -14.31 7.74
C ASP A 238 -36.38 -14.98 6.82
N ALA A 239 -36.13 -16.22 6.36
CA ALA A 239 -37.02 -16.92 5.45
C ALA A 239 -38.42 -17.15 6.08
N GLY A 240 -39.42 -16.41 5.58
CA GLY A 240 -40.80 -16.46 6.07
C GLY A 240 -41.04 -15.70 7.37
N LEU A 241 -40.06 -14.95 7.87
CA LEU A 241 -40.14 -14.19 9.12
C LEU A 241 -39.92 -12.69 8.85
N PHE A 242 -41.00 -11.99 8.48
CA PHE A 242 -40.98 -10.52 8.28
C PHE A 242 -40.47 -9.74 9.50
N GLU A 243 -40.48 -10.35 10.69
CA GLU A 243 -40.09 -9.75 11.97
C GLU A 243 -38.68 -10.17 12.44
N ALA A 244 -37.96 -11.00 11.68
CA ALA A 244 -36.68 -11.54 12.12
C ALA A 244 -35.51 -10.59 11.87
N LYS A 245 -35.56 -9.76 10.81
CA LYS A 245 -34.45 -8.91 10.37
C LYS A 245 -35.00 -7.58 9.83
N PHE A 246 -34.40 -6.47 10.25
CA PHE A 246 -34.79 -5.13 9.85
C PHE A 246 -33.56 -4.28 9.47
N PRO A 247 -33.64 -3.48 8.40
CA PRO A 247 -32.66 -2.41 8.19
C PRO A 247 -32.79 -1.42 9.34
N LEU A 248 -31.67 -0.91 9.84
CA LEU A 248 -31.59 0.20 10.78
C LEU A 248 -30.96 1.44 10.17
N SER A 249 -30.35 1.35 9.00
CA SER A 249 -29.74 2.51 8.35
C SER A 249 -30.75 3.47 7.72
N PRO A 250 -30.40 4.77 7.61
CA PRO A 250 -31.19 5.74 6.87
C PRO A 250 -31.15 5.45 5.36
N PRO A 251 -32.12 5.96 4.58
CA PRO A 251 -32.11 5.82 3.13
C PRO A 251 -30.83 6.41 2.51
N GLY A 252 -30.16 5.66 1.64
CA GLY A 252 -28.95 6.10 0.96
C GLY A 252 -27.65 5.88 1.75
N GLU A 253 -27.70 5.26 2.92
CA GLU A 253 -26.50 4.85 3.65
C GLU A 253 -25.65 3.87 2.80
N PRO A 254 -24.34 4.11 2.63
CA PRO A 254 -23.50 3.28 1.77
C PRO A 254 -23.21 1.88 2.36
N ILE A 255 -23.19 1.75 3.69
CA ILE A 255 -23.00 0.48 4.39
C ILE A 255 -24.19 0.23 5.31
N GLU A 256 -24.94 -0.82 5.01
CA GLU A 256 -26.17 -1.13 5.72
C GLU A 256 -25.89 -1.61 7.14
N THR A 257 -26.58 -0.99 8.11
CA THR A 257 -26.73 -1.51 9.46
C THR A 257 -28.08 -2.20 9.56
N ILE A 258 -28.09 -3.43 10.04
CA ILE A 258 -29.29 -4.24 10.26
C ILE A 258 -29.42 -4.62 11.72
N ALA A 259 -30.65 -4.91 12.15
CA ALA A 259 -30.92 -5.59 13.40
C ALA A 259 -31.68 -6.90 13.15
N TRP A 260 -31.39 -7.94 13.94
CA TRP A 260 -32.20 -9.15 13.94
C TRP A 260 -32.39 -9.69 15.35
N TYR A 261 -33.46 -10.45 15.56
CA TYR A 261 -33.76 -11.08 16.84
C TYR A 261 -33.51 -12.57 16.81
N ASP A 262 -32.55 -13.02 17.62
CA ASP A 262 -32.26 -14.44 17.82
C ASP A 262 -33.15 -15.02 18.92
N ARG A 263 -34.08 -15.91 18.52
CA ARG A 263 -35.00 -16.60 19.43
C ARG A 263 -34.30 -17.49 20.46
N THR A 264 -33.12 -18.01 20.13
CA THR A 264 -32.37 -18.94 21.00
C THR A 264 -31.77 -18.17 22.17
N THR A 265 -31.08 -17.08 21.87
CA THR A 265 -30.43 -16.24 22.89
C THR A 265 -31.34 -15.16 23.45
N GLN A 266 -32.50 -14.94 22.81
CA GLN A 266 -33.47 -13.89 23.12
C GLN A 266 -32.87 -12.49 23.06
N ASN A 267 -31.83 -12.27 22.24
CA ASN A 267 -31.18 -10.97 22.06
C ASN A 267 -31.51 -10.38 20.69
N ILE A 268 -31.51 -9.05 20.63
CA ILE A 268 -31.43 -8.31 19.37
C ILE A 268 -29.95 -8.06 19.09
N TYR A 269 -29.49 -8.40 17.89
CA TYR A 269 -28.15 -8.09 17.42
C TYR A 269 -28.21 -6.98 16.39
N ILE A 270 -27.35 -5.97 16.53
CA ILE A 270 -27.14 -4.90 15.56
C ILE A 270 -25.81 -5.16 14.85
N TYR A 271 -25.82 -5.24 13.53
CA TYR A 271 -24.67 -5.59 12.71
C TYR A 271 -24.53 -4.63 11.54
N SER A 272 -23.29 -4.42 11.14
CA SER A 272 -22.90 -3.72 9.93
C SER A 272 -21.55 -4.28 9.51
N ASP A 273 -21.28 -4.30 8.20
CA ASP A 273 -19.95 -4.56 7.66
C ASP A 273 -18.98 -3.38 7.91
N ALA A 274 -19.47 -2.29 8.50
CA ALA A 274 -18.64 -1.17 8.93
C ALA A 274 -17.85 -1.47 10.21
N ASP A 275 -16.64 -0.90 10.30
CA ASP A 275 -15.82 -0.97 11.51
C ASP A 275 -16.56 -0.36 12.71
N GLU A 276 -17.19 0.80 12.51
CA GLU A 276 -17.91 1.54 13.54
C GLU A 276 -19.39 1.76 13.16
N ILE A 277 -20.27 1.69 14.16
CA ILE A 277 -21.71 1.97 14.01
C ILE A 277 -22.04 3.18 14.89
N TYR A 278 -22.47 4.27 14.27
CA TYR A 278 -22.90 5.48 14.95
C TYR A 278 -24.42 5.49 15.11
N ALA A 279 -24.88 5.62 16.35
CA ALA A 279 -26.28 5.89 16.63
C ALA A 279 -26.54 7.39 16.48
N ASN A 280 -27.60 7.76 15.76
CA ASN A 280 -28.05 9.15 15.67
C ASN A 280 -28.26 9.73 17.08
N GLU A 281 -27.95 11.01 17.29
CA GLU A 281 -28.08 11.71 18.58
C GLU A 281 -29.50 11.64 19.18
N ASN A 282 -30.53 11.51 18.34
CA ASN A 282 -31.93 11.34 18.75
C ASN A 282 -32.29 9.91 19.17
N ALA A 283 -31.38 8.94 19.03
CA ALA A 283 -31.53 7.58 19.55
C ALA A 283 -31.40 7.51 21.09
N LYS A 284 -31.06 8.62 21.76
CA LYS A 284 -31.09 8.77 23.23
C LYS A 284 -32.45 8.41 23.87
N LEU A 285 -33.52 8.33 23.08
CA LEU A 285 -34.83 7.83 23.52
C LEU A 285 -34.87 6.31 23.76
N CYS A 286 -33.88 5.53 23.29
CA CYS A 286 -33.83 4.07 23.50
C CYS A 286 -33.20 3.65 24.84
N SER A 287 -32.70 4.57 25.67
CA SER A 287 -32.04 4.23 26.95
C SER A 287 -32.80 4.66 28.21
N LYS A 288 -34.08 5.03 28.10
CA LYS A 288 -34.93 5.29 29.27
C LYS A 288 -36.32 4.67 29.13
N LYS A 289 -36.42 3.38 29.45
CA LYS A 289 -37.35 2.82 30.43
C LYS A 289 -37.14 1.31 30.56
#